data_AF-A0A3P8INW5-F1
#
_entry.id   AF-A0A3P8INW5-F1
#
_cell.length_a   1.000
_cell.length_b   1.000
_cell.length_c   1.000
_cell.angle_alpha   90.00
_cell.angle_beta   90.00
_cell.angle_gamma   90.00
#
_symmetry.space_group_name_H-M   'P 1'
#
loop_
_entity.id
_entity.type
_entity.pdbx_description
1 polymer ?
#
loop_
_entity_poly.entity_id
_entity_poly.type
_entity_poly.pdbx_seq_one_letter_code
_entity_poly.pdbx_strand_id
1 'polypeptide(L)'
;MELTDNLMAFVERKLFTLNTGHAITAYLGKLAGHQTIRDAILDEKIRAVVKGAMEESGAVLIKRYGFDAQKHAAYIQKILGRFENPYLKDDVERVGRQPLRKLSAGDRLIKPLLGTLEYALPHRNLVQGIAAAMHFRCAEDPQAQELAAADCRERPAGCTGTDFRSGCRKRRGAGAVNDYNAIK
;
A
#
# COMPACT_ATOMS: atom_id res chain seq x y z
N MET A 1 0.94 2.66 -30.14
CA MET A 1 1.03 4.04 -29.62
C MET A 1 -0.37 4.61 -29.70
N GLU A 2 -0.93 5.10 -28.59
CA GLU A 2 -2.27 5.72 -28.56
C GLU A 2 -2.10 7.23 -28.33
N LEU A 3 -2.70 8.05 -29.19
CA LEU A 3 -2.73 9.51 -29.06
C LEU A 3 -3.90 9.91 -28.17
N THR A 4 -3.72 10.91 -27.30
CA THR A 4 -4.78 11.40 -26.42
C THR A 4 -4.62 12.88 -26.12
N ASP A 5 -5.74 13.58 -26.01
CA ASP A 5 -5.79 14.99 -25.63
C ASP A 5 -5.69 15.20 -24.10
N ASN A 6 -5.72 14.12 -23.31
CA ASN A 6 -5.63 14.21 -21.84
C ASN A 6 -4.59 13.25 -21.27
N LEU A 7 -3.32 13.49 -21.60
CA LEU A 7 -2.19 12.70 -21.11
C LEU A 7 -2.16 12.58 -19.58
N MET A 8 -2.53 13.64 -18.86
CA MET A 8 -2.50 13.67 -17.40
C MET A 8 -3.44 12.64 -16.76
N ALA A 9 -4.63 12.42 -17.34
CA ALA A 9 -5.56 11.39 -16.86
C ALA A 9 -4.94 9.98 -16.93
N PHE A 10 -4.20 9.68 -18.01
CA PHE A 10 -3.54 8.38 -18.18
C PHE A 10 -2.30 8.21 -17.30
N VAL A 11 -1.53 9.28 -17.10
CA VAL A 11 -0.41 9.30 -16.16
C VAL A 11 -0.90 9.02 -14.74
N GLU A 12 -1.95 9.72 -14.30
CA GLU A 12 -2.50 9.52 -12.96
C GLU A 12 -3.18 8.16 -12.82
N ARG A 13 -3.87 7.66 -13.86
CA ARG A 13 -4.41 6.29 -13.86
C ARG A 13 -3.32 5.23 -13.64
N LYS A 14 -2.18 5.36 -14.31
CA LYS A 14 -1.05 4.45 -14.10
C LYS A 14 -0.46 4.60 -12.69
N LEU A 15 -0.38 5.83 -12.18
CA LEU A 15 0.12 6.11 -10.84
C LEU A 15 -0.79 5.50 -9.75
N PHE A 16 -2.10 5.71 -9.85
CA PHE A 16 -3.09 5.36 -8.83
C PHE A 16 -3.50 3.88 -8.87
N THR A 17 -3.32 3.22 -10.01
CA THR A 17 -3.65 1.79 -10.12
C THR A 17 -2.39 0.93 -10.10
N LEU A 18 -1.55 1.00 -11.14
CA LEU A 18 -0.36 0.14 -11.25
C LEU A 18 0.62 0.44 -10.12
N ASN A 19 1.08 1.68 -9.99
CA ASN A 19 2.14 1.98 -9.02
C ASN A 19 1.66 1.78 -7.58
N THR A 20 0.44 2.22 -7.25
CA THR A 20 -0.20 2.00 -5.94
C THR A 20 -0.31 0.50 -5.63
N GLY A 21 -0.94 -0.28 -6.51
CA GLY A 21 -1.10 -1.72 -6.30
C GLY A 21 0.24 -2.44 -6.14
N HIS A 22 1.24 -2.10 -6.96
CA HIS A 22 2.56 -2.74 -6.92
C HIS A 22 3.31 -2.42 -5.62
N ALA A 23 3.24 -1.18 -5.14
CA ALA A 23 3.87 -0.78 -3.89
C ALA A 23 3.19 -1.44 -2.69
N ILE A 24 1.86 -1.44 -2.63
CA ILE A 24 1.12 -2.07 -1.52
C ILE A 24 1.38 -3.59 -1.50
N THR A 25 1.41 -4.24 -2.66
CA THR A 25 1.77 -5.67 -2.76
C THR A 25 3.16 -5.93 -2.19
N ALA A 26 4.14 -5.10 -2.53
CA ALA A 26 5.50 -5.23 -2.02
C ALA A 26 5.58 -5.07 -0.49
N TYR A 27 4.93 -4.05 0.06
CA TYR A 27 4.99 -3.78 1.50
C TYR A 27 4.26 -4.83 2.33
N LEU A 28 3.05 -5.23 1.94
CA LEU A 28 2.33 -6.31 2.61
C LEU A 28 3.04 -7.64 2.43
N GLY A 29 3.56 -7.91 1.23
CA GLY A 29 4.35 -9.10 0.92
C GLY A 29 5.57 -9.22 1.83
N LYS A 30 6.33 -8.14 1.97
CA LYS A 30 7.50 -8.09 2.86
C LYS A 30 7.14 -8.36 4.31
N LEU A 31 6.03 -7.79 4.81
CA LEU A 31 5.54 -8.03 6.17
C LEU A 31 5.08 -9.48 6.40
N ALA A 32 4.49 -10.11 5.39
CA ALA A 32 4.05 -11.50 5.43
C ALA A 32 5.20 -12.51 5.19
N GLY A 33 6.41 -12.04 4.86
CA GLY A 33 7.56 -12.90 4.58
C GLY A 33 7.59 -13.47 3.16
N HIS A 34 6.80 -12.94 2.23
CA HIS A 34 6.84 -13.32 0.82
C HIS A 34 8.07 -12.74 0.13
N GLN A 35 8.69 -13.50 -0.77
CA GLN A 35 9.90 -13.06 -1.48
C GLN A 35 9.57 -12.23 -2.72
N THR A 36 8.55 -12.61 -3.48
CA THR A 36 8.20 -11.95 -4.75
C THR A 36 6.82 -11.34 -4.74
N ILE A 37 6.60 -10.40 -5.66
CA ILE A 37 5.29 -9.78 -5.92
C ILE A 37 4.24 -10.83 -6.28
N ARG A 38 4.64 -11.87 -7.03
CA ARG A 38 3.74 -12.97 -7.38
C ARG A 38 3.32 -13.74 -6.13
N ASP A 39 4.26 -14.11 -5.27
CA ASP A 39 3.95 -14.85 -4.04
C ASP A 39 3.00 -14.02 -3.15
N ALA A 40 3.28 -12.72 -3.04
CA ALA A 40 2.46 -11.80 -2.26
C ALA A 40 1.06 -11.59 -2.85
N ILE A 41 0.88 -11.46 -4.17
CA ILE A 41 -0.44 -11.21 -4.76
C ILE A 41 -1.31 -12.46 -4.86
N LEU A 42 -0.70 -13.65 -4.75
CA LEU A 42 -1.41 -14.94 -4.65
C LEU A 42 -1.92 -15.22 -3.24
N ASP A 43 -1.41 -14.53 -2.22
CA ASP A 43 -2.01 -14.51 -0.89
C ASP A 43 -3.35 -13.73 -0.93
N GLU A 44 -4.46 -14.42 -0.69
CA GLU A 44 -5.81 -13.86 -0.79
C GLU A 44 -6.04 -12.67 0.14
N LYS A 45 -5.38 -12.64 1.31
CA LYS A 45 -5.52 -11.52 2.26
C LYS A 45 -4.84 -10.27 1.72
N ILE A 46 -3.63 -10.43 1.16
CA ILE A 46 -2.89 -9.33 0.53
C ILE A 46 -3.64 -8.87 -0.72
N ARG A 47 -4.10 -9.81 -1.55
CA ARG A 47 -4.87 -9.53 -2.76
C ARG A 47 -6.11 -8.70 -2.48
N ALA A 48 -6.85 -9.02 -1.42
CA ALA A 48 -8.05 -8.28 -1.03
C ALA A 48 -7.72 -6.80 -0.74
N VAL A 49 -6.66 -6.53 0.02
CA VAL A 49 -6.21 -5.16 0.33
C VAL A 49 -5.70 -4.44 -0.91
N VAL A 50 -4.86 -5.10 -1.71
CA VAL A 50 -4.30 -4.52 -2.95
C VAL A 50 -5.39 -4.17 -3.95
N LYS A 51 -6.35 -5.07 -4.16
CA LYS A 51 -7.51 -4.82 -5.03
C LYS A 51 -8.36 -3.67 -4.48
N GLY A 52 -8.70 -3.70 -3.19
CA GLY A 52 -9.48 -2.65 -2.56
C GLY A 52 -8.81 -1.27 -2.65
N ALA A 53 -7.50 -1.18 -2.46
CA ALA A 53 -6.77 0.08 -2.59
C ALA A 53 -6.78 0.63 -4.02
N MET A 54 -6.72 -0.25 -5.03
CA MET A 54 -6.86 0.15 -6.44
C MET A 54 -8.30 0.56 -6.79
N GLU A 55 -9.30 0.00 -6.13
CA GLU A 55 -10.70 0.41 -6.27
C GLU A 55 -10.96 1.78 -5.61
N GLU A 56 -10.41 2.00 -4.41
CA GLU A 56 -10.48 3.28 -3.69
C GLU A 56 -9.82 4.41 -4.50
N SER A 57 -8.58 4.19 -4.98
CA SER A 57 -7.89 5.15 -5.83
C SER A 57 -8.56 5.28 -7.21
N GLY A 58 -9.15 4.21 -7.73
CA GLY A 58 -9.90 4.18 -8.97
C GLY A 58 -11.15 5.06 -8.93
N ALA A 59 -11.87 5.06 -7.80
CA ALA A 59 -13.02 5.94 -7.59
C ALA A 59 -12.65 7.43 -7.67
N VAL A 60 -11.45 7.80 -7.17
CA VAL A 60 -10.91 9.15 -7.33
C VAL A 60 -10.71 9.49 -8.81
N LEU A 61 -10.11 8.58 -9.58
CA LEU A 61 -9.88 8.79 -11.02
C LEU A 61 -11.19 8.92 -11.81
N ILE A 62 -12.20 8.13 -11.47
CA ILE A 62 -13.53 8.17 -12.10
C ILE A 62 -14.16 9.54 -11.85
N LYS A 63 -14.15 10.03 -10.59
CA LYS A 63 -14.69 11.36 -10.27
C LYS A 63 -13.90 12.49 -10.93
N ARG A 64 -12.57 12.42 -10.92
CA ARG A 64 -11.69 13.50 -11.39
C ARG A 64 -11.62 13.63 -12.90
N TYR A 65 -11.67 12.50 -13.62
CA TYR A 65 -11.42 12.46 -15.07
C TYR A 65 -12.56 11.85 -15.88
N GLY A 66 -13.64 11.39 -15.25
CA GLY A 66 -14.77 10.80 -15.96
C GLY A 66 -14.45 9.46 -16.64
N PHE A 67 -13.49 8.69 -16.10
CA PHE A 67 -13.24 7.35 -16.62
C PHE A 67 -14.49 6.47 -16.49
N ASP A 68 -14.76 5.66 -17.51
CA ASP A 68 -15.79 4.62 -17.43
C ASP A 68 -15.44 3.59 -16.34
N ALA A 69 -16.41 3.35 -15.44
CA ALA A 69 -16.20 2.51 -14.26
C ALA A 69 -15.93 1.04 -14.62
N GLN A 70 -16.61 0.50 -15.64
CA GLN A 70 -16.45 -0.89 -16.06
C GLN A 70 -15.09 -1.10 -16.73
N LYS A 71 -14.68 -0.18 -17.60
CA LYS A 71 -13.34 -0.19 -18.22
C LYS A 71 -12.25 -0.03 -17.16
N HIS A 72 -12.47 0.78 -16.13
CA HIS A 72 -11.50 0.91 -15.05
C HIS A 72 -11.42 -0.36 -14.19
N ALA A 73 -12.53 -1.00 -13.87
CA ALA A 73 -12.55 -2.29 -13.18
C ALA A 73 -11.81 -3.38 -13.98
N ALA A 74 -12.03 -3.46 -15.30
CA ALA A 74 -11.29 -4.37 -16.17
C ALA A 74 -9.78 -4.04 -16.21
N TYR A 75 -9.43 -2.75 -16.16
CA TYR A 75 -8.03 -2.32 -16.05
C TYR A 75 -7.38 -2.79 -14.74
N ILE A 76 -8.09 -2.71 -13.61
CA ILE A 76 -7.63 -3.25 -12.32
C ILE A 76 -7.36 -4.76 -12.44
N GLN A 77 -8.29 -5.53 -13.02
CA GLN A 77 -8.10 -6.98 -13.23
C GLN A 77 -6.88 -7.28 -14.11
N LYS A 78 -6.68 -6.49 -15.18
CA LYS A 78 -5.49 -6.60 -16.03
C LYS A 78 -4.20 -6.34 -15.24
N ILE A 79 -4.20 -5.39 -14.31
CA ILE A 79 -3.03 -5.11 -13.46
C ILE A 79 -2.78 -6.26 -12.47
N LEU A 80 -3.81 -6.80 -11.83
CA LEU A 80 -3.68 -7.97 -10.95
C LEU A 80 -3.06 -9.16 -11.68
N GLY A 81 -3.57 -9.49 -12.88
CA GLY A 81 -3.01 -10.57 -13.70
C GLY A 81 -1.55 -10.34 -14.11
N ARG A 82 -1.09 -9.10 -14.19
CA ARG A 82 0.33 -8.79 -14.44
C ARG A 82 1.22 -9.07 -13.22
N PHE A 83 0.73 -8.79 -12.02
CA PHE A 83 1.45 -9.12 -10.79
C PHE A 83 1.55 -10.64 -10.57
N GLU A 84 0.58 -11.39 -11.09
CA GLU A 84 0.58 -12.85 -11.08
C GLU A 84 1.51 -13.48 -12.12
N ASN A 85 2.23 -12.72 -12.96
CA ASN A 85 3.02 -13.33 -14.04
C ASN A 85 4.14 -14.26 -13.51
N PRO A 86 4.11 -15.60 -13.78
CA PRO A 86 5.11 -16.55 -13.26
C PRO A 86 6.53 -16.31 -13.80
N TYR A 87 6.66 -15.62 -14.92
CA TYR A 87 7.94 -15.35 -15.56
C TYR A 87 8.63 -14.10 -15.00
N LEU A 88 7.93 -13.28 -14.21
CA LEU A 88 8.48 -12.10 -13.55
C LEU A 88 8.73 -12.39 -12.08
N LYS A 89 9.98 -12.71 -11.74
CA LYS A 89 10.43 -12.88 -10.35
C LYS A 89 10.79 -11.53 -9.75
N ASP A 90 9.77 -10.69 -9.59
CA ASP A 90 9.98 -9.36 -9.06
C ASP A 90 10.03 -9.39 -7.52
N ASP A 91 11.18 -9.04 -6.95
CA ASP A 91 11.44 -9.12 -5.52
C ASP A 91 10.72 -8.00 -4.73
N VAL A 92 10.09 -8.35 -3.60
CA VAL A 92 9.34 -7.39 -2.79
C VAL A 92 10.20 -6.29 -2.19
N GLU A 93 11.47 -6.56 -1.85
CA GLU A 93 12.36 -5.51 -1.36
C GLU A 93 12.71 -4.56 -2.50
N ARG A 94 13.08 -5.10 -3.66
CA ARG A 94 13.40 -4.29 -4.86
C ARG A 94 12.24 -3.37 -5.21
N VAL A 95 11.01 -3.91 -5.25
CA VAL A 95 9.81 -3.12 -5.53
C VAL A 95 9.49 -2.17 -4.40
N GLY A 96 9.79 -2.52 -3.14
CA GLY A 96 9.56 -1.75 -1.91
C GLY A 96 10.51 -0.56 -1.69
N ARG A 97 11.70 -0.56 -2.30
CA ARG A 97 12.74 0.49 -2.15
C ARG A 97 12.26 1.93 -2.29
N GLN A 98 12.96 2.86 -1.65
CA GLN A 98 12.64 4.29 -1.59
C GLN A 98 11.25 4.58 -0.98
N PRO A 99 10.97 4.10 0.25
CA PRO A 99 9.66 4.29 0.88
C PRO A 99 9.34 5.76 1.13
N LEU A 100 10.31 6.61 1.49
CA LEU A 100 10.06 8.04 1.72
C LEU A 100 9.56 8.74 0.45
N ARG A 101 10.15 8.44 -0.71
CA ARG A 101 9.65 8.95 -2.00
C ARG A 101 8.19 8.52 -2.25
N LYS A 102 7.88 7.25 -2.02
CA LYS A 102 6.52 6.71 -2.27
C LYS A 102 5.47 7.17 -1.26
N LEU A 103 5.91 7.55 -0.07
CA LEU A 103 5.12 8.19 0.99
C LEU A 103 5.07 9.72 0.83
N SER A 104 5.70 10.31 -0.19
CA SER A 104 5.58 11.74 -0.44
C SER A 104 4.17 12.11 -0.90
N ALA A 105 3.77 13.35 -0.60
CA ALA A 105 2.41 13.85 -0.83
C ALA A 105 1.90 13.69 -2.28
N GLY A 106 2.79 13.78 -3.27
CA GLY A 106 2.46 13.71 -4.69
C GLY A 106 2.59 12.32 -5.34
N ASP A 107 3.02 11.29 -4.59
CA ASP A 107 3.26 9.95 -5.15
C ASP A 107 2.08 9.00 -4.85
N ARG A 108 2.27 7.73 -5.20
CA ARG A 108 1.30 6.65 -5.37
C ARG A 108 0.52 6.22 -4.13
N LEU A 109 0.81 6.74 -2.95
CA LEU A 109 0.11 6.36 -1.71
C LEU A 109 -0.67 7.54 -1.14
N ILE A 110 0.03 8.65 -0.89
CA ILE A 110 -0.59 9.83 -0.27
C ILE A 110 -1.47 10.60 -1.26
N LYS A 111 -1.08 10.74 -2.53
CA LYS A 111 -1.91 11.47 -3.50
C LYS A 111 -3.29 10.81 -3.73
N PRO A 112 -3.40 9.47 -3.89
CA PRO A 112 -4.70 8.81 -3.88
C PRO A 112 -5.48 9.01 -2.59
N LEU A 113 -4.83 8.88 -1.42
CA LEU A 113 -5.49 9.09 -0.12
C LEU A 113 -6.07 10.50 -0.03
N LEU A 114 -5.30 11.54 -0.37
CA LEU A 114 -5.81 12.91 -0.39
C LEU A 114 -6.99 13.08 -1.35
N GLY A 115 -6.97 12.41 -2.51
CA GLY A 115 -8.11 12.39 -3.43
C GLY A 115 -9.35 11.70 -2.85
N THR A 116 -9.19 10.65 -2.04
CA THR A 116 -10.35 10.05 -1.35
C THR A 116 -10.95 11.00 -0.32
N LEU A 117 -10.12 11.77 0.39
CA LEU A 117 -10.59 12.79 1.33
C LEU A 117 -11.29 13.94 0.60
N GLU A 118 -10.74 14.42 -0.52
CA GLU A 118 -11.30 15.46 -1.39
C GLU A 118 -12.74 15.11 -1.83
N TYR A 119 -12.99 13.85 -2.18
CA TYR A 119 -14.26 13.40 -2.71
C TYR A 119 -15.16 12.65 -1.72
N ALA A 120 -14.79 12.62 -0.44
CA ALA A 120 -15.46 11.86 0.63
C ALA A 120 -15.69 10.38 0.26
N LEU A 121 -14.64 9.73 -0.23
CA LEU A 121 -14.63 8.33 -0.65
C LEU A 121 -13.99 7.42 0.41
N PRO A 122 -14.31 6.11 0.42
CA PRO A 122 -13.62 5.14 1.27
C PRO A 122 -12.11 5.07 0.98
N HIS A 123 -11.31 4.77 2.00
CA HIS A 123 -9.84 4.76 1.91
C HIS A 123 -9.17 3.78 2.89
N ARG A 124 -9.89 2.74 3.32
CA ARG A 124 -9.42 1.80 4.35
C ARG A 124 -8.20 1.02 3.87
N ASN A 125 -8.19 0.59 2.62
CA ASN A 125 -7.12 -0.26 2.07
C ASN A 125 -5.88 0.56 1.72
N LEU A 126 -6.05 1.80 1.24
CA LEU A 126 -4.95 2.76 1.08
C LEU A 126 -4.23 3.01 2.42
N VAL A 127 -4.98 3.20 3.50
CA VAL A 127 -4.40 3.37 4.85
C VAL A 127 -3.63 2.13 5.29
N GLN A 128 -4.14 0.92 5.05
CA GLN A 128 -3.39 -0.31 5.35
C GLN A 128 -2.08 -0.40 4.55
N GLY A 129 -2.12 -0.05 3.26
CA GLY A 129 -0.93 0.00 2.41
C GLY A 129 0.10 1.03 2.88
N ILE A 130 -0.35 2.20 3.34
CA ILE A 130 0.51 3.25 3.92
C ILE A 130 1.14 2.77 5.22
N ALA A 131 0.36 2.17 6.13
CA ALA A 131 0.88 1.60 7.37
C ALA A 131 1.95 0.53 7.07
N ALA A 132 1.69 -0.34 6.09
CA ALA A 132 2.68 -1.33 5.66
C ALA A 132 3.97 -0.69 5.11
N ALA A 133 3.84 0.40 4.35
CA ALA A 133 4.99 1.17 3.85
C ALA A 133 5.81 1.79 5.00
N MET A 134 5.16 2.29 6.05
CA MET A 134 5.84 2.83 7.25
C MET A 134 6.63 1.75 8.01
N HIS A 135 6.16 0.51 7.98
CA HIS A 135 6.85 -0.64 8.57
C HIS A 135 7.92 -1.27 7.67
N PHE A 136 8.13 -0.77 6.45
CA PHE A 136 9.14 -1.34 5.55
C PHE A 136 10.55 -1.18 6.12
N ARG A 137 11.33 -2.26 6.05
CA ARG A 137 12.74 -2.32 6.47
C ARG A 137 13.56 -3.04 5.40
N CYS A 138 14.69 -2.44 5.03
CA CYS A 138 15.66 -2.97 4.08
C CYS A 138 17.03 -2.34 4.43
N ALA A 139 18.04 -3.17 4.70
CA ALA A 139 19.34 -2.70 5.14
C ALA A 139 20.10 -1.99 4.00
N GLU A 140 19.83 -2.37 2.76
CA GLU A 140 20.46 -1.86 1.56
C GLU A 140 19.79 -0.58 1.02
N ASP A 141 18.69 -0.12 1.63
CA ASP A 141 17.94 1.06 1.21
C ASP A 141 18.10 2.22 2.22
N PRO A 142 18.86 3.27 1.88
CA PRO A 142 19.05 4.43 2.75
C PRO A 142 17.75 5.08 3.21
N GLN A 143 16.71 5.13 2.35
CA GLN A 143 15.42 5.72 2.74
C GLN A 143 14.65 4.83 3.72
N ALA A 144 14.81 3.51 3.65
CA ALA A 144 14.21 2.60 4.61
C ALA A 144 14.90 2.70 5.98
N GLN A 145 16.23 2.90 5.99
CA GLN A 145 16.98 3.17 7.21
C GLN A 145 16.58 4.50 7.85
N GLU A 146 16.45 5.55 7.05
CA GLU A 146 15.98 6.87 7.51
C GLU A 146 14.56 6.81 8.09
N LEU A 147 13.63 6.13 7.39
CA LEU A 147 12.27 5.91 7.87
C LEU A 147 12.24 5.16 9.22
N ALA A 148 13.07 4.13 9.38
CA ALA A 148 13.18 3.39 10.63
C ALA A 148 13.75 4.26 11.77
N ALA A 149 14.71 5.11 11.48
CA ALA A 149 15.29 6.04 12.46
C ALA A 149 14.27 7.08 12.93
N ALA A 150 13.40 7.58 12.04
CA ALA A 150 12.33 8.50 12.39
C ALA A 150 11.30 7.86 13.34
N ASP A 151 10.85 6.63 13.04
CA ASP A 151 9.91 5.85 13.88
C ASP A 151 10.48 5.61 15.29
N CYS A 152 11.78 5.33 15.41
CA CYS A 152 12.43 5.17 16.72
C CYS A 152 12.52 6.45 17.55
N ARG A 153 12.62 7.64 16.92
CA ARG A 153 12.72 8.93 17.63
C ARG A 153 11.41 9.38 18.24
N GLU A 154 10.28 9.02 17.63
CA GLU A 154 8.95 9.35 18.15
C GLU A 154 8.47 8.39 19.25
N ARG A 155 9.19 7.29 19.49
CA ARG A 155 8.89 6.39 20.62
C ARG A 155 9.34 7.02 21.94
N PRO A 156 8.46 7.12 22.95
CA PRO A 156 8.87 7.55 24.28
C PRO A 156 9.96 6.61 24.83
N ALA A 157 10.97 7.18 25.48
CA ALA A 157 12.12 6.46 26.02
C ALA A 157 11.65 5.34 26.96
N GLY A 158 11.74 4.09 26.52
CA GLY A 158 11.31 2.91 27.29
C GLY A 158 10.94 1.67 26.48
N CYS A 159 10.64 1.80 25.18
CA CYS A 159 10.33 0.66 24.32
C CYS A 159 11.59 0.10 23.62
N THR A 160 12.32 -0.82 24.26
CA THR A 160 13.40 -1.57 23.60
C THR A 160 12.88 -2.77 22.81
N GLY A 161 13.46 -3.00 21.62
CA GLY A 161 12.91 -3.74 20.48
C GLY A 161 12.71 -5.26 20.58
N THR A 162 12.45 -5.83 21.74
CA THR A 162 12.10 -7.25 21.90
C THR A 162 10.71 -7.49 22.49
N ASP A 163 10.02 -6.45 22.97
CA ASP A 163 8.86 -6.62 23.86
C ASP A 163 7.48 -6.48 23.20
N PHE A 164 7.38 -6.65 21.87
CA PHE A 164 6.07 -6.57 21.19
C PHE A 164 5.18 -7.81 21.44
N ARG A 165 5.76 -8.93 21.91
CA ARG A 165 5.00 -10.17 22.18
C ARG A 165 4.70 -10.45 23.66
N SER A 166 5.37 -9.81 24.62
CA SER A 166 5.24 -10.14 26.05
C SER A 166 4.74 -9.00 26.94
N GLY A 167 4.84 -7.73 26.54
CA GLY A 167 4.53 -6.59 27.40
C GLY A 167 3.04 -6.21 27.54
N CYS A 168 2.18 -6.59 26.60
CA CYS A 168 0.80 -6.07 26.55
C CYS A 168 -0.17 -6.70 27.58
N ARG A 169 0.29 -7.60 28.46
CA ARG A 169 -0.58 -8.34 29.40
C ARG A 169 -0.65 -7.79 30.83
N LYS A 170 0.11 -6.76 31.20
CA LYS A 170 0.24 -6.39 32.63
C LYS A 170 -0.19 -4.99 33.08
N ARG A 171 -0.76 -4.12 32.24
CA ARG A 171 -1.42 -2.90 32.75
C ARG A 171 -2.75 -2.66 32.02
N ARG A 172 -3.84 -3.06 32.69
CA ARG A 172 -5.22 -2.84 32.26
C ARG A 172 -5.63 -1.39 32.50
N GLY A 173 -6.34 -0.82 31.54
CA GLY A 173 -7.25 0.33 31.66
C GLY A 173 -8.14 0.32 30.43
N ALA A 174 -9.45 0.23 30.62
CA ALA A 174 -10.45 -0.17 29.63
C ALA A 174 -10.50 0.66 28.33
N GLY A 175 -10.74 -0.03 27.20
CA GLY A 175 -11.22 0.56 25.95
C GLY A 175 -10.18 0.61 24.83
N ALA A 176 -10.54 0.11 23.66
CA ALA A 176 -9.85 0.25 22.38
C ALA A 176 -8.64 -0.67 22.07
N VAL A 177 -8.80 -1.98 22.20
CA VAL A 177 -8.12 -2.94 21.28
C VAL A 177 -9.03 -4.16 21.06
N ASN A 178 -10.04 -4.02 20.21
CA ASN A 178 -10.72 -5.19 19.65
C ASN A 178 -11.40 -4.82 18.33
N ASP A 179 -10.68 -4.91 17.21
CA ASP A 179 -11.29 -4.92 15.85
C ASP A 179 -10.39 -5.53 14.77
N TYR A 180 -9.40 -6.36 15.15
CA TYR A 180 -8.55 -7.09 14.19
C TYR A 180 -8.71 -8.62 14.24
N ASN A 181 -9.64 -9.15 15.04
CA ASN A 181 -9.90 -10.59 15.16
C ASN A 181 -11.40 -10.99 15.09
N ALA A 182 -12.27 -10.16 14.53
CA ALA A 182 -13.72 -10.43 14.44
C ALA A 182 -14.22 -10.70 13.01
N ILE A 183 -13.46 -11.47 12.22
CA ILE A 183 -13.99 -12.12 11.01
C ILE A 183 -13.65 -13.61 11.11
N LYS A 184 -14.52 -14.33 11.82
CA LYS A 184 -14.78 -15.76 11.67
C LYS A 184 -16.26 -15.90 11.37
#